data_AF-A0A929CZR1-F1
#
_entry.id   AF-A0A929CZR1-F1
#
_cell.length_a   1.000
_cell.length_b   1.000
_cell.length_c   1.000
_cell.angle_alpha   90.00
_cell.angle_beta   90.00
_cell.angle_gamma   90.00
#
_symmetry.space_group_name_H-M   'P 1'
#
loop_
_entity.id
_entity.type
_entity.pdbx_description
1 polymer ?
#
loop_
_entity_poly.entity_id
_entity_poly.type
_entity_poly.pdbx_seq_one_letter_code
_entity_poly.pdbx_strand_id
1 'polypeptide(L)'
;MEIEMPYSSSDLDRAEGVEIEALIEASQEPYPDPVAWMDEEVHRRVLVTTVDSVLNWCRRYSVWPVNFGLACCAFEMIATAVSRFDIARFGMELLRPSPRQADLMIVAGT
;
A
#
# COMPACT_ATOMS: atom_id res chain seq x y z
N MET A 1 -57.03 5.45 -15.68
CA MET A 1 -57.26 5.61 -14.23
C MET A 1 -56.24 6.64 -13.79
N GLU A 2 -56.54 7.91 -14.03
CA GLU A 2 -55.72 9.02 -13.57
C GLU A 2 -56.03 9.18 -12.08
N ILE A 3 -55.00 9.02 -11.25
CA ILE A 3 -55.12 9.30 -9.82
C ILE A 3 -55.00 10.81 -9.71
N GLU A 4 -56.12 11.52 -9.65
CA GLU A 4 -56.16 12.94 -9.28
C GLU A 4 -55.66 13.03 -7.83
N MET A 5 -54.40 13.44 -7.66
CA MET A 5 -53.89 13.80 -6.35
C MET A 5 -54.48 15.19 -6.00
N PRO A 6 -55.13 15.33 -4.83
CA PRO A 6 -55.89 16.55 -4.48
C PRO A 6 -55.04 17.78 -4.16
N TYR A 7 -53.72 17.74 -4.43
CA TYR A 7 -52.74 18.77 -4.08
C TYR A 7 -51.80 19.02 -5.27
N SER A 8 -51.37 20.28 -5.47
CA SER A 8 -50.34 20.59 -6.46
C SER A 8 -48.99 20.03 -6.02
N SER A 9 -48.14 19.61 -6.96
CA SER A 9 -46.83 19.03 -6.63
C SER A 9 -45.98 19.94 -5.75
N SER A 10 -46.05 21.26 -5.96
CA SER A 10 -45.34 22.25 -5.16
C SER A 10 -45.88 22.41 -3.73
N ASP A 11 -47.16 22.14 -3.51
CA ASP A 11 -47.75 22.19 -2.16
C ASP A 11 -47.42 20.92 -1.38
N LEU A 12 -47.37 19.77 -2.06
CA LEU A 12 -46.86 18.51 -1.53
C LEU A 12 -45.37 18.63 -1.15
N ASP A 13 -44.53 19.14 -2.05
CA ASP A 13 -43.10 19.35 -1.78
C ASP A 13 -42.87 20.26 -0.55
N ARG A 14 -43.71 21.29 -0.38
CA ARG A 14 -43.63 22.18 0.79
C ARG A 14 -44.07 21.47 2.08
N ALA A 15 -45.12 20.66 2.04
CA ALA A 15 -45.59 19.92 3.21
C ALA A 15 -44.59 18.83 3.62
N GLU A 16 -44.08 18.06 2.66
CA GLU A 16 -43.03 17.07 2.88
C GLU A 16 -41.74 17.73 3.39
N GLY A 17 -41.37 18.89 2.85
CA GLY A 17 -40.21 19.65 3.33
C GLY A 17 -40.31 20.01 4.81
N VAL A 18 -41.47 20.52 5.25
CA VAL A 18 -41.71 20.85 6.67
C VAL A 18 -41.62 19.59 7.56
N GLU A 19 -42.12 18.46 7.09
CA GLU A 19 -42.07 17.20 7.83
C GLU A 19 -40.66 16.60 7.87
N ILE A 20 -39.89 16.72 6.79
CA ILE A 20 -38.48 16.35 6.73
C ILE A 20 -37.65 17.24 7.66
N GLU A 21 -37.87 18.56 7.66
CA GLU A 21 -37.18 19.48 8.57
C GLU A 21 -37.48 19.14 10.04
N ALA A 22 -38.75 18.82 10.36
CA ALA A 22 -39.15 18.39 11.69
C ALA A 22 -38.49 17.05 12.09
N LEU A 23 -38.35 16.11 11.15
CA LEU A 23 -37.64 14.85 11.34
C LEU A 23 -36.13 15.07 11.54
N ILE A 24 -35.53 16.01 10.83
CA ILE A 24 -34.12 16.40 10.98
C ILE A 24 -33.89 17.06 12.34
N GLU A 25 -34.78 17.97 12.77
CA GLU A 25 -34.69 18.66 14.06
C GLU A 25 -34.92 17.71 15.24
N ALA A 26 -35.81 16.71 15.08
CA ALA A 26 -36.05 15.67 16.08
C ALA A 26 -34.96 14.57 16.10
N SER A 27 -34.11 14.48 15.07
CA SER A 27 -32.99 13.54 14.99
C SER A 27 -31.83 14.02 15.87
N GLN A 28 -31.94 13.79 17.18
CA GLN A 28 -30.99 14.33 18.17
C GLN A 28 -29.65 13.60 18.26
N GLU A 29 -29.45 12.48 17.55
CA GLU A 29 -28.22 11.69 17.66
C GLU A 29 -27.74 11.22 16.28
N PRO A 30 -26.63 11.79 15.75
CA PRO A 30 -25.98 11.24 14.57
C PRO A 30 -25.65 9.77 14.82
N TYR A 31 -26.04 8.88 13.90
CA TYR A 31 -25.68 7.46 13.99
C TYR A 31 -24.15 7.36 14.11
N PRO A 32 -23.63 6.74 15.19
CA PRO A 32 -22.19 6.67 15.40
C PRO A 32 -21.58 5.89 14.25
N ASP A 33 -20.53 6.43 13.65
CA ASP A 33 -19.82 5.75 12.58
C ASP A 33 -19.34 4.38 13.09
N PRO A 34 -19.82 3.26 12.50
CA PRO A 34 -19.47 1.93 12.95
C PRO A 34 -17.98 1.61 12.83
N VAL A 35 -17.18 2.47 12.17
CA VAL A 35 -15.72 2.33 12.05
C VAL A 35 -14.90 3.41 12.76
N ALA A 36 -15.50 4.23 13.63
CA ALA A 36 -14.75 5.25 14.39
C ALA A 36 -13.57 4.69 15.23
N TRP A 37 -13.66 3.42 15.65
CA TRP A 37 -12.59 2.70 16.36
C TRP A 37 -11.38 2.36 15.47
N MET A 38 -11.54 2.40 14.14
CA MET A 38 -10.49 2.08 13.19
C MET A 38 -9.46 3.21 13.09
N ASP A 39 -9.88 4.47 13.21
CA ASP A 39 -8.98 5.64 13.12
C ASP A 39 -7.95 5.66 14.25
N GLU A 40 -8.34 5.30 15.46
CA GLU A 40 -7.45 5.26 16.62
C GLU A 40 -6.39 4.14 16.49
N GLU A 41 -6.79 2.98 15.97
CA GLU A 41 -5.88 1.86 15.72
C GLU A 41 -4.97 2.11 14.50
N VAL A 42 -5.47 2.79 13.47
CA VAL A 42 -4.67 3.25 12.33
C VAL A 42 -3.62 4.23 12.83
N HIS A 43 -3.99 5.23 13.62
CA HIS A 43 -3.06 6.22 14.18
C HIS A 43 -1.94 5.56 15.00
N ARG A 44 -2.28 4.52 15.78
CA ARG A 44 -1.31 3.71 16.53
C ARG A 44 -0.36 2.92 15.62
N ARG A 45 -0.83 2.45 14.46
CA ARG A 45 -0.06 1.61 13.52
C ARG A 45 0.76 2.39 12.50
N VAL A 46 0.47 3.66 12.23
CA VAL A 46 1.23 4.49 11.28
C VAL A 46 2.74 4.51 11.61
N LEU A 47 3.11 4.58 12.88
CA LEU A 47 4.52 4.55 13.27
C LEU A 47 5.19 3.21 12.91
N VAL A 48 4.51 2.09 13.13
CA VAL A 48 5.06 0.76 12.84
C VAL A 48 5.22 0.56 11.33
N THR A 49 4.22 0.95 10.54
CA THR A 49 4.25 0.80 9.08
C THR A 49 5.27 1.72 8.42
N THR A 50 5.44 2.94 8.94
CA THR A 50 6.48 3.86 8.44
C THR A 50 7.87 3.34 8.72
N VAL A 51 8.14 2.82 9.92
CA VAL A 51 9.42 2.17 10.26
C VAL A 51 9.66 0.95 9.39
N ASP A 52 8.66 0.08 9.22
CA ASP A 52 8.78 -1.10 8.36
C ASP A 52 9.06 -0.71 6.90
N SER A 53 8.42 0.36 6.41
CA SER A 53 8.66 0.89 5.06
C SER A 53 10.11 1.34 4.88
N VAL A 54 10.68 2.04 5.88
CA VAL A 54 12.08 2.46 5.85
C VAL A 54 13.02 1.26 5.92
N LEU A 55 12.73 0.26 6.77
CA LEU A 55 13.56 -0.94 6.87
C LEU A 55 13.57 -1.76 5.57
N ASN A 56 12.41 -1.92 4.94
CA ASN A 56 12.28 -2.62 3.66
C ASN A 56 12.95 -1.84 2.53
N TRP A 57 12.88 -0.50 2.56
CA TRP A 57 13.66 0.35 1.67
C TRP A 57 15.16 0.09 1.84
N CYS A 58 15.69 0.15 3.07
CA CYS A 58 17.10 -0.12 3.35
C CYS A 58 17.53 -1.50 2.81
N ARG A 59 16.79 -2.56 3.12
CA ARG A 59 17.10 -3.93 2.65
C ARG A 59 17.12 -4.06 1.13
N ARG A 60 16.21 -3.37 0.43
CA ARG A 60 16.11 -3.41 -1.04
C ARG A 60 17.29 -2.73 -1.73
N TYR A 61 17.82 -1.65 -1.15
CA TYR A 61 18.89 -0.85 -1.76
C TYR A 61 20.29 -1.21 -1.26
N SER A 62 20.43 -2.24 -0.43
CA SER A 62 21.71 -2.68 0.15
C SER A 62 21.95 -4.19 0.00
N VAL A 63 21.49 -4.77 -1.10
CA VAL A 63 21.59 -6.23 -1.31
C VAL A 63 23.01 -6.61 -1.71
N TRP A 64 23.61 -7.58 -1.05
CA TRP A 64 24.96 -8.09 -1.31
C TRP A 64 24.90 -9.55 -1.78
N PRO A 65 24.98 -9.82 -3.09
CA PRO A 65 24.93 -11.17 -3.62
C PRO A 65 26.18 -11.97 -3.25
N VAL A 66 26.00 -13.26 -2.92
CA VAL A 66 27.12 -14.21 -2.86
C VAL A 66 27.54 -14.60 -4.28
N ASN A 67 28.84 -14.66 -4.52
CA ASN A 67 29.38 -15.12 -5.79
C ASN A 67 29.25 -16.66 -5.91
N PHE A 68 28.11 -17.13 -6.41
CA PHE A 68 27.80 -18.56 -6.54
C PHE A 68 27.58 -18.97 -8.01
N GLY A 69 28.69 -19.20 -8.72
CA GLY A 69 28.69 -19.66 -10.11
C GLY A 69 28.86 -21.17 -10.24
N LEU A 70 27.92 -21.85 -10.92
CA LEU A 70 27.96 -23.30 -11.14
C LEU A 70 28.38 -23.68 -12.57
N ALA A 71 27.94 -22.90 -13.56
CA ALA A 71 28.17 -23.19 -14.97
C ALA A 71 28.39 -21.90 -15.78
N CYS A 72 28.07 -21.93 -17.07
CA CYS A 72 28.24 -20.79 -17.97
C CYS A 72 27.47 -19.52 -17.55
N CYS A 73 26.33 -19.65 -16.86
CA CYS A 73 25.59 -18.50 -16.33
C CYS A 73 26.38 -17.69 -15.30
N ALA A 74 27.46 -18.24 -14.73
CA ALA A 74 28.38 -17.48 -13.89
C ALA A 74 29.04 -16.32 -14.67
N PHE A 75 29.35 -16.51 -15.96
CA PHE A 75 29.92 -15.45 -16.79
C PHE A 75 28.91 -14.35 -17.08
N GLU A 76 27.63 -14.71 -17.22
CA GLU A 76 26.55 -13.74 -17.36
C GLU A 76 26.38 -12.93 -16.07
N MET A 77 26.43 -13.59 -14.92
CA MET A 77 26.41 -12.92 -13.61
C MET A 77 27.62 -12.00 -13.39
N ILE A 78 28.82 -12.36 -13.86
CA ILE A 78 29.99 -11.48 -13.80
C ILE A 78 29.81 -10.32 -14.79
N ALA A 79 29.21 -10.56 -15.96
CA ALA A 79 28.95 -9.53 -16.95
C ALA A 79 27.90 -8.50 -16.47
N THR A 80 27.07 -8.81 -15.47
CA THR A 80 26.19 -7.83 -14.82
C THR A 80 26.90 -7.01 -13.73
N ALA A 81 28.17 -7.29 -13.43
CA ALA A 81 28.98 -6.52 -12.49
C ALA A 81 30.06 -5.65 -13.17
N VAL A 82 30.10 -5.61 -14.52
CA VAL A 82 31.10 -4.83 -15.28
C VAL A 82 30.52 -3.53 -15.85
N SER A 83 31.37 -2.66 -16.40
CA SER A 83 31.00 -1.30 -16.82
C SER A 83 29.77 -1.17 -17.74
N ARG A 84 29.44 -2.19 -18.55
CA ARG A 84 28.29 -2.14 -19.46
C ARG A 84 26.97 -2.33 -18.73
N PHE A 85 26.92 -3.26 -17.79
CA PHE A 85 25.76 -3.56 -16.96
C PHE A 85 26.25 -3.47 -15.53
N ASP A 86 25.91 -2.38 -14.85
CA ASP A 86 26.46 -2.06 -13.54
C ASP A 86 25.42 -2.30 -12.45
N ILE A 87 25.49 -3.48 -11.84
CA ILE A 87 24.63 -3.86 -10.71
C ILE A 87 24.94 -3.07 -9.43
N ALA A 88 26.08 -2.37 -9.35
CA ALA A 88 26.40 -1.49 -8.22
C ALA A 88 25.37 -0.37 -8.04
N ARG A 89 24.68 0.02 -9.11
CA ARG A 89 23.57 1.00 -9.07
C ARG A 89 22.42 0.61 -8.16
N PHE A 90 22.27 -0.68 -7.87
CA PHE A 90 21.23 -1.21 -6.99
C PHE A 90 21.73 -1.53 -5.57
N GLY A 91 22.95 -1.10 -5.22
CA GLY A 91 23.60 -1.44 -3.96
C GLY A 91 24.28 -2.81 -3.93
N MET A 92 24.35 -3.49 -5.08
CA MET A 92 24.95 -4.83 -5.26
C MET A 92 26.39 -4.75 -5.76
N GLU A 93 27.13 -3.73 -5.36
CA GLU A 93 28.49 -3.45 -5.86
C GLU A 93 29.51 -4.55 -5.55
N LEU A 94 29.28 -5.31 -4.48
CA LEU A 94 30.19 -6.31 -3.94
C LEU A 94 29.58 -7.71 -4.02
N LEU A 95 30.09 -8.51 -4.96
CA LEU A 95 29.86 -9.95 -4.98
C LEU A 95 30.70 -10.62 -3.89
N ARG A 96 30.11 -10.89 -2.73
CA ARG A 96 30.82 -11.45 -1.58
C ARG A 96 31.13 -12.93 -1.80
N PRO A 97 32.38 -13.39 -1.60
CA PRO A 97 32.70 -14.82 -1.71
C PRO A 97 32.31 -15.62 -0.46
N SER A 98 31.88 -14.95 0.63
CA SER A 98 31.50 -15.62 1.86
C SER A 98 29.97 -15.60 2.07
N PRO A 99 29.32 -16.76 2.26
CA PRO A 99 27.87 -16.83 2.43
C PRO A 99 27.39 -16.24 3.76
N ARG A 100 28.28 -16.05 4.74
CA ARG A 100 27.94 -15.43 6.03
C ARG A 100 27.81 -13.91 5.98
N GLN A 101 28.35 -13.29 4.92
CA GLN A 101 28.37 -11.83 4.76
C GLN A 101 27.46 -11.36 3.61
N ALA A 102 26.77 -12.29 2.94
CA ALA A 102 25.85 -12.04 1.85
C ALA A 102 24.42 -12.26 2.33
N ASP A 103 23.47 -11.55 1.72
CA ASP A 103 22.04 -11.64 2.01
C ASP A 103 21.20 -12.21 0.85
N LEU A 104 21.78 -12.27 -0.36
CA LEU A 104 21.18 -12.84 -1.56
C LEU A 104 22.06 -13.92 -2.17
N MET A 105 21.45 -15.05 -2.55
CA MET A 105 22.10 -16.13 -3.29
C MET A 105 21.48 -16.31 -4.67
N ILE A 106 22.27 -16.04 -5.71
CA ILE A 106 21.90 -16.27 -7.11
C ILE A 106 22.46 -17.62 -7.53
N VAL A 107 21.61 -18.56 -7.91
CA VAL A 107 22.03 -19.86 -8.44
C VAL A 107 22.27 -19.73 -9.94
N ALA A 108 23.53 -19.52 -10.30
CA ALA A 108 23.93 -19.26 -11.68
C ALA A 108 24.53 -20.51 -12.35
N GLY A 109 23.66 -21.39 -12.84
CA GLY A 109 24.02 -22.58 -13.62
C GLY A 109 23.03 -23.73 -13.40
N THR A 110 23.15 -24.75 -14.25
CA THR A 110 22.39 -26.01 -14.17
C THR A 110 23.03 -26.99 -13.21
#